data_AF-A0A8W8KBG1-F1
#
_entry.id   AF-A0A8W8KBG1-F1
#
_cell.length_a   1.000
_cell.length_b   1.000
_cell.length_c   1.000
_cell.angle_alpha   90.00
_cell.angle_beta   90.00
_cell.angle_gamma   90.00
#
_symmetry.space_group_name_H-M   'P 1'
#
loop_
_entity.id
_entity.type
_entity.pdbx_description
1 polymer ?
#
loop_
_entity_poly.entity_id
_entity_poly.type
_entity_poly.pdbx_seq_one_letter_code
_entity_poly.pdbx_strand_id
1 'polypeptide(L)'
;FKKSSGVDKVIVLWTANTERFSEIIPGVNDTAENLISSIRNNETEVSPSTLFAVASILEGVSFINGSPQNTFVPGCLELAEKKCVFVGGDDFKSGQTKLKSVLVDFLVSAGIKPRSIVSYNHLGNNDGKNLSAPQTFRSKEISKSNVVDDMVNSNRVLYSQGETPDHCVVIKYVPHVGDSKRAMDEYTSEIMMGGTNTLVIHNTCEDSLLASPLIIDLIVLAELCERIQFKVGNETQFQKFNPVLSFLSYMCKAPLVPRGTPVVNSLFRQRCCIENILRACIGLSPINHMLLEYKMHRPETIVIPKTRVSKKDKDIPKESESDDTDCEK
;
A
#
# COMPACT_ATOMS: atom_id res chain seq x y z
N PHE A 1 25.96 -21.45 -1.18
CA PHE A 1 24.73 -21.73 -1.95
C PHE A 1 24.91 -21.49 -3.45
N LYS A 2 25.22 -20.26 -3.90
CA LYS A 2 25.38 -19.92 -5.34
C LYS A 2 26.28 -20.90 -6.10
N LYS A 3 27.50 -21.16 -5.59
CA LYS A 3 28.45 -22.11 -6.18
C LYS A 3 27.94 -23.56 -6.27
N SER A 4 27.24 -24.06 -5.24
CA SER A 4 26.82 -25.46 -5.17
C SER A 4 25.55 -25.75 -5.98
N SER A 5 24.70 -24.75 -6.17
CA SER A 5 23.46 -24.87 -6.94
C SER A 5 23.61 -24.48 -8.40
N GLY A 6 24.65 -23.69 -8.75
CA GLY A 6 24.88 -23.21 -10.10
C GLY A 6 23.94 -22.09 -10.55
N VAL A 7 23.21 -21.45 -9.62
CA VAL A 7 22.29 -20.36 -9.94
C VAL A 7 23.03 -19.03 -10.15
N ASP A 8 22.55 -18.24 -11.10
CA ASP A 8 23.10 -16.89 -11.36
C ASP A 8 22.59 -15.85 -10.36
N LYS A 9 21.35 -16.02 -9.91
CA LYS A 9 20.64 -15.12 -9.01
C LYS A 9 20.24 -15.79 -7.72
N VAL A 10 20.29 -15.02 -6.65
CA VAL A 10 19.86 -15.40 -5.30
C VAL A 10 19.07 -14.23 -4.75
N ILE A 11 17.98 -14.52 -4.05
CA ILE A 11 17.22 -13.56 -3.24
C ILE A 11 17.12 -14.18 -1.85
N VAL A 12 17.36 -13.39 -0.82
CA VAL A 12 17.20 -13.81 0.58
C VAL A 12 15.90 -13.23 1.11
N LEU A 13 15.10 -14.06 1.76
CA LEU A 13 13.84 -13.65 2.37
C LEU A 13 13.78 -14.14 3.83
N TRP A 14 13.48 -13.22 4.74
CA TRP A 14 13.24 -13.53 6.14
C TRP A 14 11.81 -14.01 6.36
N THR A 15 11.65 -15.28 6.71
CA THR A 15 10.37 -15.89 7.15
C THR A 15 10.53 -16.62 8.49
N ALA A 16 11.51 -16.20 9.30
CA ALA A 16 11.72 -16.72 10.64
C ALA A 16 10.83 -16.01 11.66
N ASN A 17 10.97 -16.39 12.93
CA ASN A 17 10.21 -15.80 14.03
C ASN A 17 10.29 -14.27 14.03
N THR A 18 9.20 -13.64 14.48
CA THR A 18 9.19 -12.19 14.72
C THR A 18 10.21 -11.84 15.80
N GLU A 19 11.06 -10.85 15.54
CA GLU A 19 11.98 -10.28 16.52
C GLU A 19 11.34 -9.06 17.20
N ARG A 20 11.92 -8.63 18.32
CA ARG A 20 11.63 -7.30 18.89
C ARG A 20 12.15 -6.22 17.94
N PHE A 21 11.67 -4.99 18.11
CA PHE A 21 12.31 -3.84 17.49
C PHE A 21 13.70 -3.60 18.10
N SER A 22 14.67 -3.25 17.25
CA SER A 22 15.92 -2.64 17.66
C SER A 22 15.72 -1.15 17.91
N GLU A 23 16.40 -0.61 18.92
CA GLU A 23 16.46 0.83 19.14
C GLU A 23 17.34 1.50 18.08
N ILE A 24 16.94 2.68 17.60
CA ILE A 24 17.74 3.46 16.66
C ILE A 24 18.62 4.41 17.48
N ILE A 25 19.93 4.12 17.51
CA ILE A 25 20.89 4.81 18.38
C ILE A 25 21.94 5.51 17.49
N PRO A 26 22.10 6.85 17.59
CA PRO A 26 23.16 7.57 16.90
C PRO A 26 24.54 7.00 17.24
N GLY A 27 25.39 6.82 16.23
CA GLY A 27 26.72 6.20 16.40
C GLY A 27 26.71 4.65 16.40
N VAL A 28 25.54 4.00 16.37
CA VAL A 28 25.42 2.53 16.40
C VAL A 28 24.84 2.01 15.08
N ASN A 29 23.59 2.36 14.75
CA ASN A 29 22.88 1.81 13.60
C ASN A 29 22.21 2.88 12.71
N ASP A 30 22.65 4.13 12.88
CA ASP A 30 22.20 5.31 12.16
C ASP A 30 22.86 5.48 10.77
N THR A 31 24.09 5.01 10.60
CA THR A 31 24.83 5.05 9.33
C THR A 31 25.39 3.69 8.92
N ALA A 32 25.69 3.52 7.64
CA ALA A 32 26.27 2.28 7.11
C ALA A 32 27.60 1.92 7.79
N GLU A 33 28.47 2.92 7.98
CA GLU A 33 29.77 2.77 8.64
C GLU A 33 29.60 2.37 10.11
N ASN A 34 28.71 3.05 10.84
CA ASN A 34 28.44 2.74 12.24
C ASN A 34 27.86 1.33 12.38
N LEU A 35 26.90 0.94 11.55
CA LEU A 35 26.30 -0.39 11.60
C LEU A 35 27.34 -1.50 11.38
N ILE A 36 28.24 -1.33 10.41
CA ILE A 36 29.33 -2.28 10.17
C ILE A 36 30.30 -2.34 11.36
N SER A 37 30.59 -1.20 11.99
CA SER A 37 31.39 -1.14 13.22
C SER A 37 30.70 -1.87 14.38
N SER A 38 29.41 -1.63 14.59
CA SER A 38 28.59 -2.27 15.62
C SER A 38 28.53 -3.79 15.46
N ILE A 39 28.45 -4.29 14.23
CA ILE A 39 28.56 -5.73 13.96
C ILE A 39 29.92 -6.29 14.42
N ARG A 40 31.03 -5.60 14.11
CA ARG A 40 32.38 -6.04 14.53
C ARG A 40 32.56 -5.99 16.04
N ASN A 41 31.94 -5.02 16.70
CA ASN A 41 32.01 -4.84 18.14
C ASN A 41 31.00 -5.70 18.91
N ASN A 42 30.18 -6.50 18.21
CA ASN A 42 29.16 -7.36 18.79
C ASN A 42 28.15 -6.59 19.65
N GLU A 43 27.71 -5.43 19.16
CA GLU A 43 26.73 -4.57 19.83
C GLU A 43 25.37 -5.25 19.96
N THR A 44 24.68 -4.97 21.07
CA THR A 44 23.43 -5.67 21.44
C THR A 44 22.22 -5.32 20.57
N GLU A 45 22.21 -4.14 19.93
CA GLU A 45 21.12 -3.69 19.04
C GLU A 45 21.27 -4.17 17.59
N VAL A 46 22.25 -5.04 17.31
CA VAL A 46 22.39 -5.73 16.04
C VAL A 46 21.61 -7.05 16.10
N SER A 47 20.42 -7.06 15.51
CA SER A 47 19.58 -8.27 15.48
C SER A 47 20.09 -9.30 14.46
N PRO A 48 19.74 -10.59 14.62
CA PRO A 48 20.01 -11.60 13.61
C PRO A 48 19.46 -11.22 12.23
N SER A 49 18.23 -10.69 12.13
CA SER A 49 17.70 -10.22 10.84
C SER A 49 18.55 -9.12 10.22
N THR A 50 19.11 -8.21 11.03
CA THR A 50 20.04 -7.16 10.56
C THR A 50 21.33 -7.77 10.00
N LEU A 51 21.87 -8.81 10.65
CA LEU A 51 23.04 -9.54 10.13
C LEU A 51 22.76 -10.19 8.78
N PHE A 52 21.61 -10.84 8.61
CA PHE A 52 21.22 -11.43 7.32
C PHE A 52 21.02 -10.38 6.24
N ALA A 53 20.41 -9.23 6.56
CA ALA A 53 20.24 -8.13 5.62
C ALA A 53 21.59 -7.57 5.18
N VAL A 54 22.49 -7.26 6.12
CA VAL A 54 23.83 -6.74 5.83
C VAL A 54 24.66 -7.74 5.02
N ALA A 55 24.65 -9.02 5.38
CA ALA A 55 25.34 -10.07 4.63
C ALA A 55 24.83 -10.16 3.18
N SER A 56 23.51 -10.11 2.99
CA SER A 56 22.89 -10.14 1.66
C SER A 56 23.30 -8.92 0.82
N ILE A 57 23.25 -7.72 1.41
CA ILE A 57 23.66 -6.48 0.75
C ILE A 57 25.14 -6.50 0.35
N LEU A 58 26.02 -6.98 1.23
CA LEU A 58 27.46 -7.07 0.95
C LEU A 58 27.76 -8.07 -0.18
N GLU A 59 26.97 -9.13 -0.32
CA GLU A 59 27.05 -10.12 -1.40
C GLU A 59 26.33 -9.69 -2.69
N GLY A 60 25.74 -8.49 -2.73
CA GLY A 60 25.00 -8.01 -3.90
C GLY A 60 23.65 -8.73 -4.11
N VAL A 61 23.08 -9.30 -3.06
CA VAL A 61 21.86 -10.12 -3.06
C VAL A 61 20.71 -9.36 -2.43
N SER A 62 19.59 -9.27 -3.15
CA SER A 62 18.38 -8.61 -2.65
C SER A 62 17.84 -9.29 -1.39
N PHE A 63 17.41 -8.49 -0.41
CA PHE A 63 16.90 -8.97 0.88
C PHE A 63 15.47 -8.51 1.15
N ILE A 64 14.59 -9.44 1.49
CA ILE A 64 13.17 -9.16 1.76
C ILE A 64 12.84 -9.54 3.20
N ASN A 65 12.26 -8.62 3.96
CA ASN A 65 11.80 -8.88 5.31
C ASN A 65 10.30 -9.23 5.33
N GLY A 66 9.99 -10.51 5.60
CA GLY A 66 8.62 -11.01 5.71
C GLY A 66 7.99 -10.87 7.09
N SER A 67 8.73 -10.34 8.07
CA SER A 67 8.32 -10.20 9.48
C SER A 67 8.28 -8.72 9.89
N PRO A 68 7.67 -8.36 11.04
CA PRO A 68 7.37 -6.96 11.34
C PRO A 68 8.48 -6.19 12.06
N GLN A 69 9.57 -6.84 12.49
CA GLN A 69 10.68 -6.13 13.15
C GLN A 69 11.34 -5.12 12.20
N ASN A 70 11.92 -4.06 12.75
CA ASN A 70 12.60 -2.99 12.01
C ASN A 70 14.03 -3.37 11.58
N THR A 71 14.18 -4.48 10.86
CA THR A 71 15.47 -4.96 10.31
C THR A 71 16.21 -3.86 9.52
N PHE A 72 15.46 -3.04 8.80
CA PHE A 72 15.98 -1.97 7.96
C PHE A 72 16.23 -0.67 8.74
N VAL A 73 17.12 -0.75 9.74
CA VAL A 73 17.64 0.43 10.44
C VAL A 73 18.32 1.42 9.46
N PRO A 74 18.44 2.72 9.79
CA PRO A 74 18.94 3.72 8.85
C PRO A 74 20.28 3.38 8.20
N GLY A 75 21.21 2.80 8.96
CA GLY A 75 22.51 2.34 8.43
C GLY A 75 22.41 1.16 7.47
N CYS A 76 21.41 0.28 7.64
CA CYS A 76 21.15 -0.83 6.70
C CYS A 76 20.63 -0.29 5.37
N LEU A 77 19.70 0.68 5.41
CA LEU A 77 19.18 1.35 4.23
C LEU A 77 20.28 2.11 3.48
N GLU A 78 21.11 2.87 4.19
CA GLU A 78 22.25 3.57 3.58
C GLU A 78 23.26 2.58 2.95
N LEU A 79 23.49 1.43 3.58
CA LEU A 79 24.36 0.39 3.00
C LEU A 79 23.76 -0.19 1.71
N ALA A 80 22.45 -0.46 1.68
CA ALA A 80 21.74 -0.92 0.49
C ALA A 80 21.83 0.11 -0.64
N GLU A 81 21.72 1.40 -0.31
CA GLU A 81 21.90 2.51 -1.24
C GLU A 81 23.32 2.57 -1.81
N LYS A 82 24.34 2.53 -0.96
CA LYS A 82 25.76 2.54 -1.39
C LYS A 82 26.12 1.34 -2.27
N LYS A 83 25.47 0.19 -2.07
CA LYS A 83 25.72 -1.04 -2.84
C LYS A 83 24.78 -1.23 -4.02
N CYS A 84 23.78 -0.36 -4.18
CA CYS A 84 22.73 -0.49 -5.20
C CYS A 84 22.03 -1.86 -5.17
N VAL A 85 21.75 -2.38 -3.96
CA VAL A 85 21.09 -3.67 -3.74
C VAL A 85 19.67 -3.45 -3.25
N PHE A 86 18.74 -4.26 -3.73
CA PHE A 86 17.35 -4.11 -3.34
C PHE A 86 17.04 -4.65 -1.96
N VAL A 87 16.22 -3.89 -1.24
CA VAL A 87 15.60 -4.27 0.02
C VAL A 87 14.09 -4.02 -0.05
N GLY A 88 13.32 -4.87 0.62
CA GLY A 88 11.86 -4.74 0.65
C GLY A 88 11.24 -5.42 1.86
N GLY A 89 10.03 -5.00 2.23
CA GLY A 89 9.35 -5.38 3.47
C GLY A 89 8.33 -4.32 3.85
N ASP A 90 7.75 -4.31 5.05
CA ASP A 90 7.87 -5.29 6.13
C ASP A 90 6.54 -6.01 6.38
N ASP A 91 6.62 -7.23 6.91
CA ASP A 91 5.54 -8.13 7.33
C ASP A 91 4.54 -8.55 6.24
N PHE A 92 4.32 -9.85 6.03
CA PHE A 92 3.41 -10.34 4.97
C PHE A 92 1.96 -9.89 5.12
N LYS A 93 1.37 -9.29 4.09
CA LYS A 93 -0.04 -8.90 4.06
C LYS A 93 -0.91 -10.03 3.52
N SER A 94 -1.16 -11.05 4.36
CA SER A 94 -1.89 -12.29 4.02
C SER A 94 -3.42 -12.13 4.08
N GLY A 95 -4.02 -12.24 5.28
CA GLY A 95 -5.46 -12.32 5.49
C GLY A 95 -6.09 -11.02 6.00
N GLN A 96 -6.22 -10.88 7.33
CA GLN A 96 -6.94 -9.78 7.98
C GLN A 96 -6.50 -8.39 7.50
N THR A 97 -5.19 -8.10 7.53
CA THR A 97 -4.67 -6.77 7.13
C THR A 97 -4.89 -6.50 5.64
N LYS A 98 -4.84 -7.54 4.79
CA LYS A 98 -5.12 -7.40 3.36
C LYS A 98 -6.57 -6.97 3.14
N LEU A 99 -7.52 -7.64 3.80
CA LEU A 99 -8.93 -7.25 3.77
C LEU A 99 -9.16 -5.86 4.36
N LYS A 100 -8.52 -5.53 5.49
CA LYS A 100 -8.61 -4.20 6.11
C LYS A 100 -8.20 -3.08 5.15
N SER A 101 -7.08 -3.25 4.44
CA SER A 101 -6.60 -2.26 3.46
C SER A 101 -7.53 -2.06 2.26
N VAL A 102 -8.42 -3.03 1.99
CA VAL A 102 -9.49 -2.91 0.99
C VAL A 102 -10.71 -2.20 1.58
N LEU A 103 -11.14 -2.63 2.77
CA LEU A 103 -12.37 -2.13 3.39
C LEU A 103 -12.27 -0.67 3.79
N VAL A 104 -11.16 -0.25 4.40
CA VAL A 104 -10.98 1.16 4.81
C VAL A 104 -10.91 2.07 3.59
N ASP A 105 -10.22 1.63 2.53
CA ASP A 105 -10.18 2.35 1.25
C ASP A 105 -11.58 2.52 0.66
N PHE A 106 -12.37 1.43 0.62
CA PHE A 106 -13.76 1.45 0.17
C PHE A 106 -14.63 2.41 1.02
N LEU A 107 -14.61 2.29 2.35
CA LEU A 107 -15.46 3.07 3.24
C LEU A 107 -15.16 4.57 3.10
N VAL A 108 -13.88 4.95 3.19
CA VAL A 108 -13.46 6.36 3.08
C VAL A 108 -13.75 6.93 1.68
N SER A 109 -13.51 6.14 0.63
CA SER A 109 -13.83 6.54 -0.75
C SER A 109 -15.33 6.70 -1.00
N ALA A 110 -16.16 5.93 -0.29
CA ALA A 110 -17.62 6.05 -0.33
C ALA A 110 -18.17 7.20 0.53
N GLY A 111 -17.32 7.98 1.20
CA GLY A 111 -17.77 9.04 2.11
C GLY A 111 -18.29 8.55 3.45
N ILE A 112 -18.00 7.30 3.82
CA ILE A 112 -18.35 6.71 5.12
C ILE A 112 -17.15 6.91 6.04
N LYS A 113 -17.39 7.36 7.28
CA LYS A 113 -16.31 7.70 8.23
C LYS A 113 -16.11 6.58 9.27
N PRO A 114 -15.14 5.66 9.10
CA PRO A 114 -14.73 4.77 10.17
C PRO A 114 -14.39 5.55 11.46
N ARG A 115 -15.03 5.18 12.56
CA ARG A 115 -14.78 5.75 13.90
C ARG A 115 -14.09 4.77 14.83
N SER A 116 -14.39 3.48 14.68
CA SER A 116 -13.76 2.43 15.47
C SER A 116 -13.43 1.23 14.58
N ILE A 117 -12.21 0.71 14.73
CA ILE A 117 -11.70 -0.48 14.05
C ILE A 117 -11.06 -1.39 15.11
N VAL A 118 -11.79 -2.43 15.50
CA VAL A 118 -11.31 -3.40 16.49
C VAL A 118 -10.96 -4.71 15.78
N SER A 119 -9.70 -5.12 15.84
CA SER A 119 -9.18 -6.29 15.13
C SER A 119 -8.63 -7.32 16.11
N TYR A 120 -9.44 -8.33 16.42
CA TYR A 120 -9.04 -9.48 17.22
C TYR A 120 -8.49 -10.62 16.36
N ASN A 121 -7.52 -11.35 16.89
CA ASN A 121 -6.92 -12.51 16.24
C ASN A 121 -6.57 -13.57 17.28
N HIS A 122 -6.73 -14.84 16.93
CA HIS A 122 -6.07 -15.93 17.64
C HIS A 122 -5.58 -17.03 16.71
N LEU A 123 -4.46 -17.64 17.06
CA LEU A 123 -3.78 -18.70 16.32
C LEU A 123 -2.97 -19.59 17.26
N GLY A 124 -2.72 -20.84 16.87
CA GLY A 124 -2.11 -21.89 17.70
C GLY A 124 -0.79 -22.43 17.19
N ASN A 125 -0.27 -21.91 16.07
CA ASN A 125 1.03 -22.28 15.52
C ASN A 125 2.19 -21.57 16.26
N ASN A 126 3.43 -21.84 15.82
CA ASN A 126 4.62 -21.27 16.45
C ASN A 126 4.71 -19.73 16.32
N ASP A 127 4.13 -19.14 15.27
CA ASP A 127 4.02 -17.68 15.15
C ASP A 127 3.17 -17.12 16.29
N GLY A 128 1.97 -17.68 16.52
CA GLY A 128 1.13 -17.31 17.65
C GLY A 128 1.81 -17.47 19.01
N LYS A 129 2.58 -18.55 19.18
CA LYS A 129 3.36 -18.79 20.41
C LYS A 129 4.43 -17.73 20.61
N ASN A 130 5.21 -17.41 19.57
CA ASN A 130 6.23 -16.36 19.61
C ASN A 130 5.62 -14.99 19.91
N LEU A 131 4.47 -14.67 19.29
CA LEU A 131 3.75 -13.40 19.47
C LEU A 131 3.01 -13.27 20.81
N SER A 132 3.04 -14.30 21.66
CA SER A 132 2.51 -14.20 23.04
C SER A 132 3.40 -13.35 23.95
N ALA A 133 4.67 -13.16 23.59
CA ALA A 133 5.59 -12.30 24.32
C ALA A 133 5.32 -10.82 23.98
N PRO A 134 5.28 -9.90 24.97
CA PRO A 134 4.92 -8.49 24.71
C PRO A 134 5.83 -7.79 23.69
N GLN A 135 7.13 -8.06 23.72
CA GLN A 135 8.11 -7.38 22.86
C GLN A 135 7.96 -7.76 21.37
N THR A 136 7.66 -9.03 21.07
CA THR A 136 7.42 -9.50 19.70
C THR A 136 6.01 -9.13 19.24
N PHE A 137 5.03 -9.11 20.15
CA PHE A 137 3.69 -8.59 19.87
C PHE A 137 3.74 -7.13 19.44
N ARG A 138 4.52 -6.29 20.13
CA ARG A 138 4.64 -4.85 19.82
C ARG A 138 5.05 -4.59 18.36
N SER A 139 5.98 -5.38 17.83
CA SER A 139 6.37 -5.32 16.41
C SER A 139 5.17 -5.54 15.48
N LYS A 140 4.36 -6.56 15.79
CA LYS A 140 3.16 -6.92 15.00
C LYS A 140 2.01 -5.92 15.18
N GLU A 141 1.89 -5.33 16.35
CA GLU A 141 0.89 -4.31 16.66
C GLU A 141 1.12 -3.07 15.80
N ILE A 142 2.35 -2.53 15.76
CA ILE A 142 2.69 -1.34 14.97
C ILE A 142 2.37 -1.55 13.49
N SER A 143 2.84 -2.65 12.88
CA SER A 143 2.61 -2.94 11.46
C SER A 143 1.14 -3.19 11.09
N LYS A 144 0.31 -3.67 12.03
CA LYS A 144 -1.13 -3.85 11.82
C LYS A 144 -1.96 -2.58 12.04
N SER A 145 -1.45 -1.63 12.83
CA SER A 145 -2.14 -0.39 13.14
C SER A 145 -1.97 0.66 12.03
N ASN A 146 -0.75 0.84 11.51
CA ASN A 146 -0.43 1.92 10.57
C ASN A 146 -1.09 1.81 9.18
N VAL A 147 -1.76 0.69 8.87
CA VAL A 147 -2.34 0.40 7.54
C VAL A 147 -3.51 1.32 7.17
N VAL A 148 -4.07 2.07 8.13
CA VAL A 148 -5.24 2.94 7.91
C VAL A 148 -4.87 4.43 7.81
N ASP A 149 -3.65 4.80 8.19
CA ASP A 149 -3.24 6.19 8.41
C ASP A 149 -3.28 7.03 7.13
N ASP A 150 -2.83 6.49 6.01
CA ASP A 150 -2.83 7.18 4.72
C ASP A 150 -4.25 7.43 4.21
N MET A 151 -5.16 6.48 4.39
CA MET A 151 -6.56 6.64 4.00
C MET A 151 -7.29 7.67 4.85
N VAL A 152 -7.08 7.66 6.17
CA VAL A 152 -7.63 8.69 7.08
C VAL A 152 -7.14 10.08 6.67
N ASN A 153 -5.84 10.22 6.38
CA ASN A 153 -5.25 11.49 5.96
C ASN A 153 -5.68 11.94 4.55
N SER A 154 -6.16 11.02 3.71
CA SER A 154 -6.56 11.33 2.32
C SER A 154 -7.87 12.12 2.22
N ASN A 155 -8.72 12.09 3.24
CA ASN A 155 -10.05 12.69 3.19
C ASN A 155 -10.29 13.68 4.34
N ARG A 156 -9.97 14.95 4.08
CA ARG A 156 -10.14 16.07 5.03
C ARG A 156 -11.59 16.52 5.24
N VAL A 157 -12.53 16.01 4.44
CA VAL A 157 -13.97 16.24 4.66
C VAL A 157 -14.46 15.35 5.79
N LEU A 158 -14.00 14.09 5.84
CA LEU A 158 -14.36 13.16 6.90
C LEU A 158 -13.53 13.37 8.16
N TYR A 159 -12.22 13.58 8.04
CA TYR A 159 -11.30 13.66 9.18
C TYR A 159 -10.62 15.02 9.29
N SER A 160 -10.71 15.61 10.48
CA SER A 160 -9.92 16.80 10.83
C SER A 160 -8.42 16.49 10.89
N GLN A 161 -7.57 17.52 10.88
CA GLN A 161 -6.13 17.31 11.01
C GLN A 161 -5.79 16.63 12.34
N GLY A 162 -5.10 15.49 12.28
CA GLY A 162 -4.75 14.68 13.45
C GLY A 162 -5.88 13.81 14.01
N GLU A 163 -7.09 13.88 13.44
CA GLU A 163 -8.18 12.97 13.81
C GLU A 163 -7.90 11.57 13.24
N THR A 164 -8.03 10.55 14.09
CA THR A 164 -7.89 9.14 13.73
C THR A 164 -9.03 8.34 14.35
N PRO A 165 -9.45 7.22 13.74
CA PRO A 165 -10.40 6.31 14.38
C PRO A 165 -9.76 5.65 15.60
N ASP A 166 -10.58 5.24 16.56
CA ASP A 166 -10.15 4.28 17.58
C ASP A 166 -9.71 3.00 16.88
N HIS A 167 -8.48 2.57 17.10
CA HIS A 167 -7.95 1.37 16.44
C HIS A 167 -7.26 0.47 17.46
N CYS A 168 -7.86 -0.70 17.69
CA CYS A 168 -7.33 -1.72 18.60
C CYS A 168 -6.93 -2.98 17.82
N VAL A 169 -5.75 -3.52 18.10
CA VAL A 169 -5.28 -4.79 17.55
C VAL A 169 -4.98 -5.76 18.69
N VAL A 170 -5.54 -6.96 18.62
CA VAL A 170 -5.32 -8.02 19.61
C VAL A 170 -4.88 -9.30 18.91
N ILE A 171 -3.88 -9.96 19.49
CA ILE A 171 -3.44 -11.30 19.08
C ILE A 171 -3.36 -12.17 20.34
N LYS A 172 -3.95 -13.36 20.29
CA LYS A 172 -3.90 -14.36 21.38
C LYS A 172 -3.39 -15.69 20.86
N TYR A 173 -2.57 -16.35 21.66
CA TYR A 173 -2.15 -17.72 21.40
C TYR A 173 -3.22 -18.70 21.90
N VAL A 174 -3.77 -19.49 20.99
CA VAL A 174 -4.79 -20.51 21.27
C VAL A 174 -4.37 -21.80 20.56
N PRO A 175 -3.67 -22.72 21.25
CA PRO A 175 -3.05 -23.90 20.62
C PRO A 175 -4.00 -24.73 19.75
N HIS A 176 -5.27 -24.84 20.16
CA HIS A 176 -6.25 -25.72 19.53
C HIS A 176 -6.49 -25.42 18.04
N VAL A 177 -6.42 -24.15 17.62
CA VAL A 177 -6.71 -23.77 16.23
C VAL A 177 -5.51 -23.99 15.29
N GLY A 178 -4.33 -24.33 15.81
CA GLY A 178 -3.13 -24.58 15.00
C GLY A 178 -2.81 -23.42 14.06
N ASP A 179 -2.55 -23.72 12.78
CA ASP A 179 -2.30 -22.73 11.72
C ASP A 179 -3.56 -22.01 11.22
N SER A 180 -4.74 -22.53 11.56
CA SER A 180 -6.07 -21.99 11.16
C SER A 180 -6.43 -20.78 12.02
N LYS A 181 -5.69 -19.70 11.82
CA LYS A 181 -5.88 -18.40 12.48
C LYS A 181 -7.31 -17.91 12.29
N ARG A 182 -7.92 -17.43 13.37
CA ARG A 182 -9.22 -16.74 13.32
C ARG A 182 -9.01 -15.24 13.47
N ALA A 183 -9.61 -14.48 12.57
CA ALA A 183 -9.62 -13.03 12.59
C ALA A 183 -11.08 -12.57 12.79
N MET A 184 -11.29 -11.68 13.75
CA MET A 184 -12.59 -11.08 14.05
C MET A 184 -12.41 -9.58 14.06
N ASP A 185 -13.10 -8.90 13.17
CA ASP A 185 -12.99 -7.46 13.00
C ASP A 185 -14.36 -6.80 13.15
N GLU A 186 -14.41 -5.70 13.88
CA GLU A 186 -15.56 -4.81 13.92
C GLU A 186 -15.16 -3.44 13.39
N TYR A 187 -15.92 -2.96 12.40
CA TYR A 187 -15.80 -1.60 11.85
C TYR A 187 -17.08 -0.86 12.18
N THR A 188 -17.00 0.13 13.05
CA THR A 188 -18.10 1.05 13.34
C THR A 188 -17.80 2.40 12.71
N SER A 189 -18.72 2.86 11.86
CA SER A 189 -18.58 4.07 11.06
C SER A 189 -19.77 5.01 11.26
N GLU A 190 -19.51 6.30 11.13
CA GLU A 190 -20.55 7.33 11.02
C GLU A 190 -20.98 7.49 9.56
N ILE A 191 -22.28 7.66 9.36
CA ILE A 191 -22.93 7.96 8.09
C ILE A 191 -23.81 9.21 8.23
N MET A 192 -24.54 9.58 7.18
CA MET A 192 -25.36 10.79 7.16
C MET A 192 -26.33 10.89 8.35
N MET A 193 -26.63 12.13 8.77
CA MET A 193 -27.63 12.45 9.80
C MET A 193 -27.39 11.79 11.16
N GLY A 194 -26.12 11.54 11.52
CA GLY A 194 -25.74 10.91 12.79
C GLY A 194 -26.03 9.41 12.85
N GLY A 195 -26.38 8.79 11.72
CA GLY A 195 -26.53 7.34 11.64
C GLY A 195 -25.19 6.62 11.79
N THR A 196 -25.25 5.33 12.12
CA THR A 196 -24.09 4.46 12.22
C THR A 196 -24.18 3.29 11.24
N ASN A 197 -23.04 2.81 10.80
CA ASN A 197 -22.87 1.56 10.08
C ASN A 197 -21.89 0.68 10.84
N THR A 198 -22.26 -0.57 11.09
CA THR A 198 -21.39 -1.54 11.77
C THR A 198 -21.21 -2.77 10.89
N LEU A 199 -19.95 -3.13 10.63
CA LEU A 199 -19.57 -4.36 9.94
C LEU A 199 -18.84 -5.27 10.92
N VAL A 200 -19.40 -6.45 11.18
CA VAL A 200 -18.76 -7.52 11.96
C VAL A 200 -18.31 -8.60 10.99
N ILE A 201 -17.02 -8.90 11.00
CA ILE A 201 -16.38 -9.80 10.04
C ILE A 201 -15.69 -10.91 10.81
N HIS A 202 -16.00 -12.15 10.47
CA HIS A 202 -15.24 -13.31 10.90
C HIS A 202 -14.53 -13.94 9.70
N ASN A 203 -13.21 -14.11 9.81
CA ASN A 203 -12.37 -14.66 8.78
C ASN A 203 -11.55 -15.84 9.33
N THR A 204 -11.66 -17.01 8.67
CA THR A 204 -10.81 -18.17 8.94
C THR A 204 -9.65 -18.14 7.95
N CYS A 205 -8.44 -17.98 8.46
CA CYS A 205 -7.22 -17.82 7.70
C CYS A 205 -6.31 -19.03 7.95
N GLU A 206 -6.16 -19.91 6.97
CA GLU A 206 -5.04 -20.86 6.98
C GLU A 206 -3.77 -20.06 6.69
N ASP A 207 -3.08 -19.62 7.74
CA ASP A 207 -2.15 -18.48 7.64
C ASP A 207 -0.94 -18.84 6.76
N SER A 208 -0.43 -20.06 6.88
CA SER A 208 0.66 -20.55 6.03
C SER A 208 0.24 -20.67 4.56
N LEU A 209 -0.99 -21.10 4.28
CA LEU A 209 -1.51 -21.20 2.91
C LEU A 209 -1.76 -19.83 2.26
N LEU A 210 -2.06 -18.82 3.07
CA LEU A 210 -2.17 -17.43 2.60
C LEU A 210 -0.80 -16.75 2.45
N ALA A 211 0.17 -17.05 3.32
CA ALA A 211 1.50 -16.44 3.31
C ALA A 211 2.43 -17.03 2.23
N SER A 212 2.42 -18.35 2.03
CA SER A 212 3.28 -19.05 1.06
C SER A 212 3.22 -18.47 -0.37
N PRO A 213 2.05 -18.21 -0.97
CA PRO A 213 2.00 -17.60 -2.30
C PRO A 213 2.55 -16.16 -2.31
N LEU A 214 2.45 -15.41 -1.22
CA LEU A 214 3.06 -14.07 -1.14
C LEU A 214 4.58 -14.12 -1.15
N ILE A 215 5.18 -15.15 -0.54
CA ILE A 215 6.62 -15.41 -0.60
C ILE A 215 7.05 -15.61 -2.06
N ILE A 216 6.27 -16.39 -2.82
CA ILE A 216 6.53 -16.62 -4.24
C ILE A 216 6.44 -15.30 -5.01
N ASP A 217 5.35 -14.54 -4.85
CA ASP A 217 5.14 -13.25 -5.51
C ASP A 217 6.27 -12.25 -5.20
N LEU A 218 6.68 -12.16 -3.93
CA LEU A 218 7.77 -11.29 -3.49
C LEU A 218 9.09 -11.62 -4.20
N ILE A 219 9.45 -12.91 -4.25
CA ILE A 219 10.68 -13.36 -4.91
C ILE A 219 10.62 -13.10 -6.42
N VAL A 220 9.51 -13.46 -7.07
CA VAL A 220 9.32 -13.29 -8.52
C VAL A 220 9.38 -11.82 -8.92
N LEU A 221 8.68 -10.95 -8.19
CA LEU A 221 8.64 -9.52 -8.50
C LEU A 221 9.97 -8.84 -8.17
N ALA A 222 10.65 -9.21 -7.10
CA ALA A 222 11.98 -8.69 -6.80
C ALA A 222 13.00 -9.08 -7.88
N GLU A 223 13.00 -10.34 -8.33
CA GLU A 223 13.87 -10.81 -9.42
C GLU A 223 13.59 -10.04 -10.71
N LEU A 224 12.31 -9.81 -11.03
CA LEU A 224 11.90 -9.04 -12.19
C LEU A 224 12.42 -7.60 -12.10
N CYS A 225 12.28 -6.95 -10.94
CA CYS A 225 12.79 -5.59 -10.71
C CYS A 225 14.30 -5.49 -10.90
N GLU A 226 15.08 -6.52 -10.58
CA GLU A 226 16.53 -6.55 -10.84
C GLU A 226 16.89 -6.53 -12.34
N ARG A 227 15.98 -6.99 -13.21
CA ARG A 227 16.15 -6.98 -14.66
C ARG A 227 15.64 -5.71 -15.33
N ILE A 228 14.80 -4.92 -14.64
CA ILE A 228 14.25 -3.70 -15.20
C ILE A 228 15.28 -2.58 -15.11
N GLN A 229 15.50 -1.93 -16.25
CA GLN A 229 16.33 -0.75 -16.39
C GLN A 229 15.59 0.27 -17.25
N PHE A 230 15.73 1.55 -16.91
CA PHE A 230 15.07 2.64 -17.62
C PHE A 230 15.95 3.89 -17.67
N LYS A 231 15.55 4.86 -18.49
CA LYS A 231 16.19 6.18 -18.63
C LYS A 231 15.15 7.25 -18.41
N VAL A 232 15.54 8.37 -17.81
CA VAL A 232 14.63 9.51 -17.64
C VAL A 232 14.98 10.58 -18.66
N GLY A 233 14.00 10.97 -19.49
CA GLY A 233 14.18 12.00 -20.51
C GLY A 233 15.34 11.68 -21.47
N ASN A 234 16.32 12.58 -21.54
CA ASN A 234 17.47 12.49 -22.46
C ASN A 234 18.72 11.87 -21.81
N GLU A 235 18.59 11.20 -20.66
CA GLU A 235 19.71 10.55 -19.99
C GLU A 235 20.39 9.48 -20.86
N THR A 236 21.72 9.44 -20.84
CA THR A 236 22.50 8.51 -21.67
C THR A 236 22.69 7.16 -21.00
N GLN A 237 22.61 7.08 -19.68
CA GLN A 237 22.81 5.86 -18.90
C GLN A 237 21.50 5.28 -18.39
N PHE A 238 21.37 3.96 -18.45
CA PHE A 238 20.26 3.26 -17.83
C PHE A 238 20.43 3.25 -16.31
N GLN A 239 19.34 3.51 -15.60
CA GLN A 239 19.25 3.35 -14.16
C GLN A 239 18.29 2.22 -13.79
N LYS A 240 18.40 1.77 -12.53
CA LYS A 240 17.51 0.79 -11.91
C LYS A 240 16.51 1.51 -11.00
N PHE A 241 15.58 0.76 -10.42
CA PHE A 241 14.74 1.25 -9.34
C PHE A 241 15.57 1.71 -8.12
N ASN A 242 14.92 2.45 -7.23
CA ASN A 242 15.49 2.75 -5.92
C ASN A 242 15.77 1.45 -5.15
N PRO A 243 16.88 1.36 -4.40
CA PRO A 243 17.22 0.25 -3.49
C PRO A 243 16.05 -0.19 -2.60
N VAL A 244 15.24 0.74 -2.12
CA VAL A 244 14.00 0.44 -1.41
C VAL A 244 12.88 0.14 -2.41
N LEU A 245 12.56 -1.15 -2.59
CA LEU A 245 11.56 -1.62 -3.55
C LEU A 245 10.13 -1.49 -3.00
N SER A 246 9.61 -0.26 -2.95
CA SER A 246 8.20 0.00 -2.64
C SER A 246 7.22 -0.65 -3.64
N PHE A 247 7.72 -1.10 -4.80
CA PHE A 247 6.98 -1.96 -5.74
C PHE A 247 6.36 -3.20 -5.07
N LEU A 248 6.99 -3.72 -4.01
CA LEU A 248 6.55 -4.91 -3.29
C LEU A 248 5.43 -4.66 -2.26
N SER A 249 4.99 -3.41 -2.10
CA SER A 249 4.04 -3.00 -1.05
C SER A 249 2.70 -3.75 -1.05
N TYR A 250 2.27 -4.31 -2.20
CA TYR A 250 1.06 -5.13 -2.28
C TYR A 250 1.10 -6.36 -1.35
N MET A 251 2.30 -6.91 -1.12
CA MET A 251 2.51 -8.09 -0.28
C MET A 251 2.93 -7.74 1.15
N CYS A 252 3.16 -6.46 1.49
CA CYS A 252 3.66 -6.02 2.79
C CYS A 252 2.61 -5.24 3.59
N LYS A 253 2.58 -5.41 4.92
CA LYS A 253 1.65 -4.71 5.82
C LYS A 253 2.16 -3.30 6.15
N ALA A 254 3.46 -3.19 6.40
CA ALA A 254 4.14 -1.94 6.71
C ALA A 254 5.17 -1.68 5.61
N PRO A 255 4.73 -1.23 4.41
CA PRO A 255 5.62 -1.13 3.27
C PRO A 255 6.77 -0.16 3.53
N LEU A 256 7.99 -0.64 3.31
CA LEU A 256 9.18 0.19 3.29
C LEU A 256 9.16 1.05 2.02
N VAL A 257 9.39 2.35 2.17
CA VAL A 257 9.38 3.32 1.06
C VAL A 257 10.67 4.15 1.04
N PRO A 258 11.10 4.66 -0.13
CA PRO A 258 12.23 5.56 -0.21
C PRO A 258 12.08 6.76 0.73
N ARG A 259 13.21 7.25 1.27
CA ARG A 259 13.21 8.37 2.24
C ARG A 259 12.47 9.59 1.68
N GLY A 260 11.59 10.17 2.48
CA GLY A 260 10.80 11.36 2.11
C GLY A 260 9.62 11.09 1.18
N THR A 261 9.30 9.82 0.87
CA THR A 261 8.13 9.47 0.05
C THR A 261 6.95 8.97 0.89
N PRO A 262 5.70 9.18 0.46
CA PRO A 262 4.53 8.75 1.23
C PRO A 262 4.35 7.23 1.17
N VAL A 263 3.86 6.67 2.27
CA VAL A 263 3.36 5.30 2.33
C VAL A 263 1.95 5.25 1.72
N VAL A 264 1.69 4.24 0.89
CA VAL A 264 0.36 3.94 0.35
C VAL A 264 -0.01 2.54 0.79
N ASN A 265 -1.09 2.37 1.54
CA ASN A 265 -1.56 1.06 2.03
C ASN A 265 -2.76 0.50 1.27
N SER A 266 -3.53 1.34 0.56
CA SER A 266 -4.66 0.89 -0.28
C SER A 266 -4.21 -0.21 -1.24
N LEU A 267 -4.81 -1.40 -1.08
CA LEU A 267 -4.41 -2.60 -1.78
C LEU A 267 -4.59 -2.48 -3.30
N PHE A 268 -5.69 -1.86 -3.73
CA PHE A 268 -5.98 -1.69 -5.16
C PHE A 268 -5.07 -0.67 -5.81
N ARG A 269 -4.68 0.40 -5.09
CA ARG A 269 -3.69 1.37 -5.60
C ARG A 269 -2.31 0.72 -5.76
N GLN A 270 -1.91 -0.11 -4.80
CA GLN A 270 -0.65 -0.87 -4.90
C GLN A 270 -0.67 -1.86 -6.07
N ARG A 271 -1.77 -2.60 -6.28
CA ARG A 271 -1.93 -3.50 -7.43
C ARG A 271 -1.90 -2.74 -8.76
N CYS A 272 -2.60 -1.61 -8.85
CA CYS A 272 -2.63 -0.76 -10.03
C CYS A 272 -1.24 -0.21 -10.38
N CYS A 273 -0.42 0.11 -9.37
CA CYS A 273 0.99 0.46 -9.56
C CYS A 273 1.78 -0.68 -10.25
N ILE A 274 1.67 -1.91 -9.73
CA ILE A 274 2.32 -3.09 -10.32
C ILE A 274 1.87 -3.27 -11.77
N GLU A 275 0.56 -3.26 -12.01
CA GLU A 275 0.00 -3.44 -13.35
C GLU A 275 0.49 -2.37 -14.33
N ASN A 276 0.46 -1.09 -13.94
CA ASN A 276 0.86 0.00 -14.81
C ASN A 276 2.37 0.00 -15.12
N ILE A 277 3.22 -0.42 -14.18
CA ILE A 277 4.65 -0.60 -14.44
C ILE A 277 4.89 -1.75 -15.43
N LEU A 278 4.21 -2.89 -15.25
CA LEU A 278 4.33 -4.01 -16.19
C LEU A 278 3.81 -3.65 -17.59
N ARG A 279 2.73 -2.87 -17.68
CA ARG A 279 2.23 -2.30 -18.94
C ARG A 279 3.25 -1.40 -19.61
N ALA A 280 3.92 -0.54 -18.84
CA ALA A 280 4.97 0.33 -19.36
C ALA A 280 6.14 -0.48 -19.94
N CYS A 281 6.52 -1.61 -19.32
CA CYS A 281 7.56 -2.51 -19.84
C CYS A 281 7.26 -3.08 -21.23
N ILE A 282 5.99 -3.12 -21.65
CA ILE A 282 5.56 -3.59 -22.97
C ILE A 282 4.98 -2.47 -23.85
N GLY A 283 5.26 -1.20 -23.50
CA GLY A 283 4.86 -0.03 -24.31
C GLY A 283 3.38 0.32 -24.27
N LEU A 284 2.63 -0.17 -23.28
CA LEU A 284 1.22 0.17 -23.09
C LEU A 284 1.04 1.34 -22.12
N SER A 285 0.08 2.22 -22.42
CA SER A 285 -0.29 3.32 -21.53
C SER A 285 -0.92 2.80 -20.21
N PRO A 286 -0.81 3.57 -19.11
CA PRO A 286 -1.48 3.25 -17.86
C PRO A 286 -3.00 3.13 -18.01
N ILE A 287 -3.63 2.30 -17.18
CA ILE A 287 -5.07 2.18 -17.11
C ILE A 287 -5.64 3.41 -16.40
N ASN A 288 -6.54 4.13 -17.07
CA ASN A 288 -7.17 5.35 -16.56
C ASN A 288 -8.64 5.16 -16.14
N HIS A 289 -9.25 4.01 -16.46
CA HIS A 289 -10.65 3.67 -16.18
C HIS A 289 -11.70 4.67 -16.71
N MET A 290 -11.32 5.57 -17.62
CA MET A 290 -12.24 6.61 -18.09
C MET A 290 -13.31 6.04 -19.02
N LEU A 291 -12.97 5.07 -19.88
CA LEU A 291 -13.89 4.42 -20.82
C LEU A 291 -14.73 5.44 -21.62
N LEU A 292 -14.12 6.54 -22.06
CA LEU A 292 -14.82 7.67 -22.69
C LEU A 292 -15.48 7.29 -24.01
N GLU A 293 -14.92 6.32 -24.72
CA GLU A 293 -15.48 5.74 -25.93
C GLU A 293 -16.90 5.20 -25.74
N TYR A 294 -17.29 4.83 -24.51
CA TYR A 294 -18.64 4.39 -24.13
C TYR A 294 -19.47 5.47 -23.42
N LYS A 295 -18.86 6.63 -23.08
CA LYS A 295 -19.50 7.74 -22.38
C LYS A 295 -19.74 8.96 -23.28
N MET A 296 -19.26 8.93 -24.51
CA MET A 296 -19.45 9.97 -25.51
C MET A 296 -20.52 9.55 -26.52
N HIS A 297 -21.32 10.51 -26.98
CA HIS A 297 -22.13 10.34 -28.18
C HIS A 297 -21.39 10.92 -29.38
N ARG A 298 -21.32 10.15 -30.47
CA ARG A 298 -20.79 10.66 -31.74
C ARG A 298 -21.78 11.69 -32.30
N PRO A 299 -21.32 12.89 -32.70
CA PRO A 299 -22.20 13.95 -33.21
C PRO A 299 -23.11 13.47 -34.36
N GLU A 300 -22.63 12.54 -35.18
CA GLU A 300 -23.32 11.99 -36.35
C GLU A 300 -24.59 11.19 -36.03
N THR A 301 -24.79 10.79 -34.76
CA THR A 301 -25.99 10.05 -34.31
C THR A 301 -27.09 10.94 -33.73
N ILE A 302 -26.90 12.27 -33.70
CA ILE A 302 -27.88 13.20 -33.13
C ILE A 302 -28.89 13.62 -34.22
N VAL A 303 -30.04 12.94 -34.27
CA VAL A 303 -31.24 13.52 -34.88
C VAL A 303 -31.85 14.48 -33.86
N ILE A 304 -31.48 15.75 -33.92
CA ILE A 304 -32.18 16.79 -33.14
C ILE A 304 -33.62 16.83 -33.66
N PRO A 305 -34.65 16.55 -32.82
CA PRO A 305 -36.03 16.71 -33.25
C PRO A 305 -36.23 18.17 -33.61
N LYS A 306 -36.55 18.48 -34.87
CA LYS A 306 -36.97 19.82 -35.25
C LYS A 306 -38.21 20.16 -34.42
N THR A 307 -38.07 21.04 -33.45
CA THR A 307 -39.19 21.64 -32.73
C THR A 307 -40.14 22.23 -33.77
N ARG A 308 -41.38 21.72 -33.81
CA ARG A 308 -42.47 22.32 -34.60
C ARG A 308 -42.70 23.72 -34.04
N VAL A 309 -42.21 24.75 -34.72
CA VAL A 309 -42.71 26.11 -34.53
C VAL A 309 -44.18 26.08 -34.94
N SER A 310 -45.08 26.17 -33.96
CA SER A 310 -46.51 26.27 -34.22
C SER A 310 -46.79 27.60 -34.90
N LYS A 311 -47.25 27.57 -36.15
CA LYS A 311 -47.92 28.71 -36.79
C LYS A 311 -49.25 28.97 -36.05
N LYS A 312 -49.20 29.71 -34.96
CA LYS A 312 -50.35 30.38 -34.35
C LYS A 312 -49.85 31.68 -33.78
N ASP A 313 -49.66 32.65 -34.68
CA ASP A 313 -49.62 34.09 -34.42
C ASP A 313 -49.77 34.78 -35.78
N LYS A 314 -50.96 34.60 -36.36
CA LYS A 314 -51.49 35.43 -37.44
C LYS A 314 -52.96 35.60 -37.11
N ASP A 315 -53.25 36.57 -36.26
CA ASP A 315 -54.52 37.27 -36.16
C ASP A 315 -54.37 38.34 -35.06
N ILE A 316 -53.76 39.47 -35.43
CA ILE A 316 -53.89 40.73 -34.68
C ILE A 316 -54.66 41.68 -35.61
N PRO A 317 -55.87 42.17 -35.22
CA PRO A 317 -56.60 43.15 -36.01
C PRO A 317 -55.87 44.50 -35.99
N LYS A 318 -55.87 45.17 -37.15
CA LYS A 318 -55.44 46.55 -37.32
C LYS A 318 -56.35 47.49 -36.51
N GLU A 319 -55.77 48.35 -35.67
CA GLU A 319 -56.40 49.59 -35.24
C GLU A 319 -55.48 50.79 -35.51
N SER A 320 -56.00 51.67 -36.37
CA SER A 320 -55.85 53.12 -36.53
C SER A 320 -54.50 53.82 -36.31
N GLU A 321 -54.04 54.40 -37.41
CA GLU A 321 -53.15 55.56 -37.50
C GLU A 321 -53.70 56.78 -36.74
N SER A 322 -52.80 57.49 -36.04
CA SER A 322 -52.84 58.95 -35.97
C SER A 322 -51.43 59.48 -35.72
N ASP A 323 -51.03 60.40 -36.59
CA ASP A 323 -49.77 61.10 -36.71
C ASP A 323 -49.28 61.78 -35.41
N ASP A 324 -47.96 61.88 -35.23
CA ASP A 324 -47.24 63.15 -35.47
C ASP A 324 -45.79 63.14 -34.93
N THR A 325 -44.89 63.51 -35.84
CA THR A 325 -43.69 64.37 -35.67
C THR A 325 -42.47 63.92 -34.84
N ASP A 326 -41.39 63.75 -35.61
CA ASP A 326 -40.11 64.48 -35.55
C ASP A 326 -38.98 64.17 -34.53
N CYS A 327 -37.81 64.01 -35.17
CA CYS A 327 -36.49 64.58 -34.85
C CYS A 327 -35.51 63.82 -33.94
N GLU A 328 -34.54 63.22 -34.65
CA GLU A 328 -33.08 63.47 -34.59
C GLU A 328 -32.26 63.18 -33.32
N LYS A 329 -31.24 62.35 -33.59
CA LYS A 329 -29.87 62.27 -33.04
C LYS A 329 -29.60 61.40 -31.81
#